data_AF-A0A3D5Q982-F1
#
_entry.id   AF-A0A3D5Q982-F1
#
_cell.length_a   1.000
_cell.length_b   1.000
_cell.length_c   1.000
_cell.angle_alpha   90.00
_cell.angle_beta   90.00
_cell.angle_gamma   90.00
#
_symmetry.space_group_name_H-M   'P 1'
#
loop_
_entity.id
_entity.type
_entity.pdbx_description
1 polymer ?
#
loop_
_entity_poly.entity_id
_entity_poly.type
_entity_poly.pdbx_seq_one_letter_code
_entity_poly.pdbx_strand_id
1 'polypeptide(L)'
;MLGELLGHSIQRQPGRKVYDLIEEIRAAAKADRRQESGSGQNLVSLLGKLGDEELLPVTRAFNQFLNLANLAEQYHGIRRKKGHQADLMVESFAEVFERLSAGGVDAEELHHQVSRMRIEFVLTAHPTEVARRTLIMKYDEMSECLASLDHDDLMPAERNEIIDRLSRLVTEAWHTDEIRHQRPTAVDEAKWGFAVIENSLWQALPKFMRSLDQSLREASGKGLPLDATPVKIASWMGGDRDGNPNVTHKVTREVFLLGRWMAADLFLRDIQALRAELSMWQASDELKQQIGDQREPYRMVLAGLRDRLIATRDWAEASINGETADASNILFNNEDLTGPLELCYRSLHECGLGAIADGPLLDTIRRAWTFGLPLIRLDVRQEADRHAEAVAEMVEFLGQGDYLSWSEEERQRFLLTELQGRRPLIPRDWEPSDNVLEVLRTCEVVAGQPPEALGSYVISMASSPSDILSVILLLREAGMKHPMRVVPLFETLDDLRNAPDSMRALYDVAWYREYCRERQEVMIGYSDSAKDAGQMMAAWAQYQAQEKLTEVANQYDIHLTLFHGRGGTVGRGGGPANRAILSQPPGSVNGSFRITEQGEMIRFKFGLPRLAIQSLTLYTSAVLEATLAP
;
A
#
# COMPACT_ATOMS: atom_id res chain seq x y z
N MET A 1 -2.88 33.96 5.91
CA MET A 1 -2.49 33.28 7.16
C MET A 1 -1.18 32.50 7.06
N LEU A 2 -1.13 31.26 6.56
CA LEU A 2 0.13 30.45 6.61
C LEU A 2 1.33 31.15 5.95
N GLY A 3 1.13 31.74 4.77
CA GLY A 3 2.18 32.52 4.10
C GLY A 3 2.65 33.75 4.88
N GLU A 4 1.77 34.39 5.66
CA GLU A 4 2.13 35.53 6.52
C GLU A 4 2.97 35.06 7.73
N LEU A 5 2.60 33.92 8.34
CA LEU A 5 3.37 33.31 9.44
C LEU A 5 4.79 32.91 8.98
N LEU A 6 4.90 32.36 7.77
CA LEU A 6 6.20 32.07 7.16
C LEU A 6 6.97 33.37 6.87
N GLY A 7 6.31 34.38 6.33
CA GLY A 7 6.89 35.71 6.10
C GLY A 7 7.47 36.32 7.38
N HIS A 8 6.75 36.26 8.50
CA HIS A 8 7.24 36.70 9.80
C HIS A 8 8.48 35.91 10.26
N SER A 9 8.51 34.61 10.01
CA SER A 9 9.67 33.77 10.34
C SER A 9 10.91 34.17 9.53
N ILE A 10 10.74 34.39 8.22
CA ILE A 10 11.82 34.83 7.30
C ILE A 10 12.33 36.24 7.68
N GLN A 11 11.42 37.16 8.03
CA GLN A 11 11.78 38.52 8.45
C GLN A 11 12.62 38.54 9.73
N ARG A 12 12.38 37.61 10.66
CA ARG A 12 13.17 37.46 11.88
C ARG A 12 14.53 36.84 11.57
N GLN A 13 14.55 35.78 10.77
CA GLN A 13 15.77 35.14 10.32
C GLN A 13 15.52 34.45 8.96
N PRO A 14 16.31 34.72 7.91
CA PRO A 14 17.59 35.43 7.92
C PRO A 14 17.50 36.97 7.95
N GLY A 15 16.33 37.58 7.81
CA GLY A 15 16.16 39.03 7.96
C GLY A 15 15.35 39.69 6.84
N ARG A 16 15.12 41.00 6.99
CA ARG A 16 14.24 41.78 6.10
C ARG A 16 14.73 41.82 4.64
N LYS A 17 16.04 41.93 4.40
CA LYS A 17 16.61 41.98 3.04
C LYS A 17 16.22 40.75 2.20
N VAL A 18 16.34 39.56 2.79
CA VAL A 18 16.01 38.29 2.11
C VAL A 18 14.51 38.16 1.90
N TYR A 19 13.70 38.60 2.88
CA TYR A 19 12.25 38.65 2.73
C TYR A 19 11.83 39.53 1.54
N ASP A 20 12.37 40.74 1.44
CA ASP A 20 12.02 41.67 0.35
C ASP A 20 12.45 41.10 -1.02
N LEU A 21 13.62 40.45 -1.08
CA LEU A 21 14.09 39.74 -2.28
C LEU A 21 13.14 38.61 -2.72
N ILE A 22 12.65 37.79 -1.77
CA ILE A 22 11.69 36.71 -2.07
C ILE A 22 10.38 37.28 -2.61
N GLU A 23 9.88 38.36 -2.02
CA GLU A 23 8.65 39.03 -2.49
C GLU A 23 8.85 39.67 -3.87
N GLU A 24 10.02 40.25 -4.15
CA GLU A 24 10.37 40.79 -5.48
C GLU A 24 10.37 39.68 -6.55
N ILE A 25 11.02 38.55 -6.28
CA ILE A 25 11.03 37.39 -7.17
C ILE A 25 9.61 36.85 -7.39
N ARG A 26 8.80 36.76 -6.34
CA ARG A 26 7.40 36.31 -6.45
C ARG A 26 6.56 37.26 -7.30
N ALA A 27 6.71 38.57 -7.11
CA ALA A 27 6.01 39.58 -7.89
C ALA A 27 6.41 39.50 -9.37
N ALA A 28 7.70 39.37 -9.67
CA ALA A 28 8.22 39.21 -11.02
C ALA A 28 7.69 37.94 -11.70
N ALA A 29 7.68 36.79 -11.00
CA ALA A 29 7.13 35.54 -11.53
C ALA A 29 5.62 35.63 -11.82
N LYS A 30 4.87 36.37 -10.99
CA LYS A 30 3.43 36.60 -11.21
C LYS A 30 3.16 37.51 -12.43
N ALA A 31 3.98 38.54 -12.62
CA ALA A 31 3.92 39.43 -13.77
C ALA A 31 4.26 38.69 -15.09
N ASP A 32 5.27 37.83 -15.06
CA ASP A 32 5.67 36.99 -16.20
C ASP A 32 4.58 35.98 -16.59
N ARG A 33 3.96 35.33 -15.61
CA ARG A 33 2.79 34.45 -15.85
C ARG A 33 1.60 35.19 -16.49
N ARG A 34 1.47 36.49 -16.24
CA ARG A 34 0.46 37.37 -16.85
C ARG A 34 0.88 37.95 -18.21
N GLN A 35 2.08 37.61 -18.68
CA GLN A 35 2.67 38.09 -19.93
C GLN A 35 2.80 39.63 -19.99
N GLU A 36 3.07 40.25 -18.84
CA GLU A 36 3.33 41.70 -18.78
C GLU A 36 4.65 42.02 -19.52
N SER A 37 4.68 43.06 -20.36
CA SER A 37 5.85 43.34 -21.21
C SER A 37 7.12 43.59 -20.39
N GLY A 38 8.21 42.89 -20.73
CA GLY A 38 9.52 43.01 -20.07
C GLY A 38 9.66 42.27 -18.73
N SER A 39 8.59 41.62 -18.23
CA SER A 39 8.57 40.92 -16.94
C SER A 39 9.48 39.69 -16.90
N GLY A 40 9.53 38.88 -17.97
CA GLY A 40 10.43 37.72 -18.06
C GLY A 40 11.90 38.09 -17.99
N GLN A 41 12.32 39.15 -18.68
CA GLN A 41 13.71 39.63 -18.62
C GLN A 41 14.06 40.14 -17.21
N ASN A 42 13.11 40.76 -16.51
CA ASN A 42 13.29 41.20 -15.14
C ASN A 42 13.49 40.00 -14.19
N LEU A 43 12.65 38.95 -14.32
CA LEU A 43 12.79 37.73 -13.53
C LEU A 43 14.15 37.05 -13.75
N VAL A 44 14.57 36.90 -15.01
CA VAL A 44 15.88 36.34 -15.35
C VAL A 44 17.02 37.19 -14.76
N SER A 45 16.91 38.51 -14.81
CA SER A 45 17.92 39.40 -14.23
C SER A 45 17.99 39.28 -12.71
N LEU A 46 16.86 39.17 -12.02
CA LEU A 46 16.80 38.98 -10.57
C LEU A 46 17.43 37.67 -10.15
N LEU A 47 17.08 36.57 -10.81
CA LEU A 47 17.64 35.25 -10.53
C LEU A 47 19.14 35.17 -10.84
N GLY A 48 19.59 35.81 -11.93
CA GLY A 48 21.00 35.84 -12.32
C GLY A 48 21.91 36.70 -11.42
N LYS A 49 21.34 37.51 -10.51
CA LYS A 49 22.08 38.35 -9.54
C LYS A 49 22.19 37.71 -8.15
N LEU A 50 21.54 36.57 -7.91
CA LEU A 50 21.57 35.90 -6.61
C LEU A 50 23.00 35.45 -6.29
N GLY A 51 23.51 35.86 -5.12
CA GLY A 51 24.77 35.32 -4.59
C GLY A 51 24.59 33.95 -3.94
N ASP A 52 25.68 33.21 -3.75
CA ASP A 52 25.66 31.85 -3.18
C ASP A 52 24.99 31.78 -1.79
N GLU A 53 25.18 32.80 -0.95
CA GLU A 53 24.55 32.90 0.38
C GLU A 53 23.02 33.15 0.31
N GLU A 54 22.52 33.68 -0.80
CA GLU A 54 21.10 33.99 -1.02
C GLU A 54 20.35 32.83 -1.68
N LEU A 55 21.04 31.94 -2.42
CA LEU A 55 20.44 30.80 -3.11
C LEU A 55 19.67 29.87 -2.15
N LEU A 56 20.31 29.46 -1.05
CA LEU A 56 19.70 28.50 -0.12
C LEU A 56 18.46 29.08 0.60
N PRO A 57 18.50 30.29 1.21
CA PRO A 57 17.32 30.88 1.82
C PRO A 57 16.16 31.12 0.84
N VAL A 58 16.46 31.57 -0.39
CA VAL A 58 15.43 31.83 -1.41
C VAL A 58 14.77 30.53 -1.87
N THR A 59 15.55 29.50 -2.19
CA THR A 59 15.02 28.19 -2.60
C THR A 59 14.21 27.52 -1.49
N ARG A 60 14.70 27.55 -0.25
CA ARG A 60 13.96 27.04 0.92
C ARG A 60 12.66 27.79 1.15
N ALA A 61 12.65 29.11 0.99
CA ALA A 61 11.43 29.89 1.14
C ALA A 61 10.36 29.45 0.14
N PHE A 62 10.67 29.39 -1.16
CA PHE A 62 9.72 28.96 -2.17
C PHE A 62 9.25 27.51 -1.96
N ASN A 63 10.13 26.61 -1.50
CA ASN A 63 9.75 25.25 -1.12
C ASN A 63 8.72 25.25 0.04
N GLN A 64 8.97 26.02 1.10
CA GLN A 64 8.03 26.10 2.23
C GLN A 64 6.71 26.77 1.86
N PHE A 65 6.72 27.81 1.02
CA PHE A 65 5.48 28.39 0.50
C PHE A 65 4.65 27.35 -0.26
N LEU A 66 5.29 26.50 -1.07
CA LEU A 66 4.63 25.40 -1.76
C LEU A 66 4.10 24.34 -0.78
N ASN A 67 4.88 23.91 0.21
CA ASN A 67 4.45 22.92 1.20
C ASN A 67 3.24 23.42 2.03
N LEU A 68 3.27 24.68 2.45
CA LEU A 68 2.15 25.29 3.19
C LEU A 68 0.94 25.52 2.29
N ALA A 69 1.13 25.82 1.01
CA ALA A 69 0.03 25.91 0.05
C ALA A 69 -0.63 24.53 -0.17
N ASN A 70 0.18 23.48 -0.37
CA ASN A 70 -0.29 22.10 -0.50
C ASN A 70 -1.04 21.66 0.77
N LEU A 71 -0.52 21.98 1.96
CA LEU A 71 -1.20 21.70 3.22
C LEU A 71 -2.58 22.39 3.31
N ALA A 72 -2.63 23.68 2.94
CA ALA A 72 -3.89 24.43 2.92
C ALA A 72 -4.89 23.86 1.90
N GLU A 73 -4.43 23.45 0.73
CA GLU A 73 -5.26 22.82 -0.31
C GLU A 73 -5.80 21.46 0.16
N GLN A 74 -4.94 20.61 0.72
CA GLN A 74 -5.33 19.33 1.33
C GLN A 74 -6.38 19.53 2.42
N TYR A 75 -6.14 20.48 3.33
CA TYR A 75 -7.09 20.80 4.39
C TYR A 75 -8.41 21.37 3.84
N HIS A 76 -8.36 22.23 2.83
CA HIS A 76 -9.55 22.78 2.18
C HIS A 76 -10.42 21.66 1.55
N GLY A 77 -9.80 20.66 0.92
CA GLY A 77 -10.49 19.48 0.40
C GLY A 77 -11.24 18.69 1.48
N ILE A 78 -10.69 18.60 2.69
CA ILE A 78 -11.35 18.00 3.85
C ILE A 78 -12.51 18.89 4.35
N ARG A 79 -12.29 20.21 4.48
CA ARG A 79 -13.25 21.17 5.03
C ARG A 79 -14.54 21.27 4.22
N ARG A 80 -14.47 21.31 2.88
CA ARG A 80 -15.66 21.50 2.01
C ARG A 80 -16.80 20.50 2.30
N LYS A 81 -16.49 19.31 2.84
CA LYS A 81 -17.50 18.32 3.25
C LYS A 81 -18.38 18.72 4.44
N LYS A 82 -18.04 19.75 5.23
CA LYS A 82 -18.91 20.24 6.32
C LYS A 82 -20.08 21.12 5.84
N GLY A 83 -20.03 21.62 4.60
CA GLY A 83 -20.92 22.66 4.10
C GLY A 83 -22.18 22.17 3.40
N HIS A 84 -22.05 21.47 2.26
CA HIS A 84 -23.14 21.09 1.35
C HIS A 84 -22.85 19.76 0.63
N GLN A 85 -23.87 18.91 0.44
CA GLN A 85 -23.77 17.58 -0.20
C GLN A 85 -23.35 17.64 -1.68
N ALA A 86 -23.63 18.76 -2.37
CA ALA A 86 -23.22 19.00 -3.76
C ALA A 86 -21.72 19.32 -3.94
N ASP A 87 -21.00 19.65 -2.86
CA ASP A 87 -19.55 19.93 -2.87
C ASP A 87 -18.69 18.68 -2.58
N LEU A 88 -19.31 17.51 -2.43
CA LEU A 88 -18.62 16.25 -2.19
C LEU A 88 -17.93 15.77 -3.49
N MET A 89 -16.58 15.76 -3.51
CA MET A 89 -15.83 15.10 -4.60
C MET A 89 -15.92 13.56 -4.57
N VAL A 90 -16.44 12.98 -3.49
CA VAL A 90 -16.60 11.52 -3.30
C VAL A 90 -17.99 11.26 -2.75
N GLU A 91 -18.80 10.53 -3.52
CA GLU A 91 -20.15 10.08 -3.18
C GLU A 91 -20.11 9.12 -1.97
N SER A 92 -21.21 9.09 -1.21
CA SER A 92 -21.38 8.15 -0.10
C SER A 92 -21.71 6.75 -0.61
N PHE A 93 -21.44 5.73 0.20
CA PHE A 93 -21.84 4.36 -0.14
C PHE A 93 -23.35 4.20 -0.29
N ALA A 94 -24.14 4.91 0.52
CA ALA A 94 -25.59 4.89 0.40
C ALA A 94 -26.07 5.35 -0.98
N GLU A 95 -25.54 6.47 -1.49
CA GLU A 95 -25.87 6.99 -2.83
C GLU A 95 -25.47 6.01 -3.95
N VAL A 96 -24.30 5.39 -3.83
CA VAL A 96 -23.82 4.39 -4.81
C VAL A 96 -24.68 3.12 -4.77
N PHE A 97 -25.02 2.62 -3.58
CA PHE A 97 -25.85 1.42 -3.44
C PHE A 97 -27.28 1.65 -3.89
N GLU A 98 -27.85 2.83 -3.63
CA GLU A 98 -29.15 3.23 -4.16
C GLU A 98 -29.12 3.28 -5.69
N ARG A 99 -28.08 3.86 -6.29
CA ARG A 99 -27.89 3.90 -7.74
C ARG A 99 -27.79 2.50 -8.35
N LEU A 100 -27.00 1.60 -7.75
CA LEU A 100 -26.87 0.21 -8.21
C LEU A 100 -28.19 -0.56 -8.08
N SER A 101 -28.90 -0.38 -6.96
CA SER A 101 -30.22 -0.99 -6.74
C SER A 101 -31.25 -0.50 -7.75
N ALA A 102 -31.28 0.81 -8.04
CA ALA A 102 -32.11 1.40 -9.08
C ALA A 102 -31.73 0.93 -10.49
N GLY A 103 -30.46 0.58 -10.70
CA GLY A 103 -29.94 -0.06 -11.91
C GLY A 103 -30.28 -1.55 -12.06
N GLY A 104 -30.94 -2.15 -11.07
CA GLY A 104 -31.40 -3.54 -11.11
C GLY A 104 -30.46 -4.56 -10.45
N VAL A 105 -29.43 -4.11 -9.72
CA VAL A 105 -28.59 -5.00 -8.90
C VAL A 105 -29.40 -5.46 -7.69
N ASP A 106 -29.44 -6.78 -7.45
CA ASP A 106 -30.16 -7.34 -6.31
C ASP A 106 -29.35 -7.21 -5.00
N ALA A 107 -30.07 -7.22 -3.87
CA ALA A 107 -29.49 -7.05 -2.54
C ALA A 107 -28.47 -8.14 -2.14
N GLU A 108 -28.71 -9.40 -2.52
CA GLU A 108 -27.80 -10.52 -2.27
C GLU A 108 -26.56 -10.43 -3.15
N GLU A 109 -26.70 -10.08 -4.43
CA GLU A 109 -25.53 -9.86 -5.31
C GLU A 109 -24.68 -8.69 -4.82
N LEU A 110 -25.30 -7.58 -4.40
CA LEU A 110 -24.58 -6.46 -3.78
C LEU A 110 -23.81 -6.91 -2.53
N HIS A 111 -24.47 -7.64 -1.62
CA HIS A 111 -23.82 -8.17 -0.42
C HIS A 111 -22.66 -9.11 -0.74
N HIS A 112 -22.86 -10.02 -1.70
CA HIS A 112 -21.86 -10.97 -2.13
C HIS A 112 -20.63 -10.25 -2.71
N GLN A 113 -20.83 -9.29 -3.62
CA GLN A 113 -19.71 -8.53 -4.21
C GLN A 113 -18.98 -7.70 -3.18
N VAL A 114 -19.68 -6.95 -2.33
CA VAL A 114 -19.05 -6.12 -1.30
C VAL A 114 -18.26 -6.97 -0.30
N SER A 115 -18.75 -8.16 0.04
CA SER A 115 -18.09 -9.06 0.99
C SER A 115 -16.86 -9.75 0.42
N ARG A 116 -16.77 -9.93 -0.90
CA ARG A 116 -15.69 -10.68 -1.56
C ARG A 116 -14.71 -9.84 -2.35
N MET A 117 -15.05 -8.57 -2.58
CA MET A 117 -14.20 -7.61 -3.28
C MET A 117 -12.81 -7.52 -2.66
N ARG A 118 -11.81 -7.21 -3.50
CA ARG A 118 -10.41 -7.11 -3.11
C ARG A 118 -9.76 -5.91 -3.78
N ILE A 119 -9.50 -4.88 -3.00
CA ILE A 119 -8.75 -3.72 -3.45
C ILE A 119 -7.41 -3.72 -2.72
N GLU A 120 -6.30 -3.88 -3.44
CA GLU A 120 -4.97 -3.92 -2.85
C GLU A 120 -4.13 -2.71 -3.32
N PHE A 121 -3.80 -1.82 -2.38
CA PHE A 121 -2.97 -0.65 -2.63
C PHE A 121 -1.51 -0.98 -2.34
N VAL A 122 -0.65 -0.82 -3.35
CA VAL A 122 0.77 -1.17 -3.25
C VAL A 122 1.60 0.10 -3.07
N LEU A 123 2.03 0.35 -1.84
CA LEU A 123 2.81 1.53 -1.47
C LEU A 123 4.24 1.43 -2.00
N THR A 124 4.70 2.51 -2.64
CA THR A 124 6.07 2.59 -3.16
C THR A 124 6.89 3.68 -2.48
N ALA A 125 8.22 3.53 -2.57
CA ALA A 125 9.15 4.56 -2.15
C ALA A 125 8.93 5.87 -2.93
N HIS A 126 9.09 7.00 -2.24
CA HIS A 126 8.97 8.30 -2.85
C HIS A 126 10.28 8.68 -3.56
N PRO A 127 10.25 8.95 -4.88
CA PRO A 127 11.47 9.10 -5.70
C PRO A 127 12.34 10.30 -5.30
N THR A 128 11.72 11.35 -4.76
CA THR A 128 12.37 12.62 -4.43
C THR A 128 12.15 13.08 -2.98
N GLU A 129 11.69 12.23 -2.04
CA GLU A 129 11.28 12.74 -0.71
C GLU A 129 12.49 13.14 0.14
N VAL A 130 12.83 14.42 0.01
CA VAL A 130 13.78 15.14 0.85
C VAL A 130 13.21 15.31 2.26
N ALA A 131 11.87 15.36 2.41
CA ALA A 131 11.21 15.64 3.68
C ALA A 131 11.54 14.58 4.74
N ARG A 132 12.05 15.05 5.88
CA ARG A 132 12.31 14.21 7.06
C ARG A 132 11.01 13.92 7.79
N ARG A 133 10.96 12.78 8.49
CA ARG A 133 9.85 12.41 9.40
C ARG A 133 9.46 13.57 10.33
N THR A 134 10.45 14.32 10.81
CA THR A 134 10.25 15.48 11.67
C THR A 134 9.42 16.59 11.03
N LEU A 135 9.55 16.83 9.72
CA LEU A 135 8.75 17.82 8.99
C LEU A 135 7.34 17.31 8.73
N ILE A 136 7.19 16.02 8.40
CA ILE A 136 5.88 15.38 8.19
C ILE A 136 5.02 15.54 9.45
N MET A 137 5.56 15.19 10.62
CA MET A 137 4.84 15.36 11.90
C MET A 137 4.43 16.82 12.14
N LYS A 138 5.28 17.79 11.79
CA LYS A 138 4.93 19.21 11.90
C LYS A 138 3.79 19.58 10.97
N TYR A 139 3.80 19.08 9.73
CA TYR A 139 2.72 19.37 8.79
C TYR A 139 1.39 18.73 9.22
N ASP A 140 1.42 17.54 9.82
CA ASP A 140 0.22 16.90 10.38
C ASP A 140 -0.35 17.74 11.54
N GLU A 141 0.50 18.17 12.47
CA GLU A 141 0.09 19.06 13.56
C GLU A 141 -0.41 20.42 13.06
N MET A 142 0.17 20.97 11.99
CA MET A 142 -0.35 22.19 11.36
C MET A 142 -1.75 21.94 10.79
N SER A 143 -2.00 20.79 10.17
CA SER A 143 -3.32 20.38 9.68
C SER A 143 -4.35 20.31 10.81
N GLU A 144 -3.95 19.75 11.96
CA GLU A 144 -4.80 19.73 13.17
C GLU A 144 -5.10 21.12 13.70
N CYS A 145 -4.12 22.03 13.71
CA CYS A 145 -4.35 23.43 14.08
C CYS A 145 -5.35 24.11 13.12
N LEU A 146 -5.24 23.86 11.82
CA LEU A 146 -6.21 24.37 10.83
C LEU A 146 -7.61 23.76 11.05
N ALA A 147 -7.67 22.47 11.40
CA ALA A 147 -8.92 21.79 11.74
C ALA A 147 -9.61 22.40 12.97
N SER A 148 -8.83 22.68 14.01
CA SER A 148 -9.31 23.33 15.22
C SER A 148 -9.80 24.75 14.93
N LEU A 149 -9.08 25.53 14.11
CA LEU A 149 -9.46 26.91 13.75
C LEU A 149 -10.79 27.04 12.97
N ASP A 150 -11.30 25.95 12.40
CA ASP A 150 -12.57 25.91 11.69
C ASP A 150 -13.79 25.64 12.59
N HIS A 151 -13.57 25.56 13.91
CA HIS A 151 -14.66 25.51 14.88
C HIS A 151 -15.27 26.92 15.07
N ASP A 152 -16.59 27.02 14.87
CA ASP A 152 -17.33 28.28 14.98
C ASP A 152 -17.57 28.70 16.45
N ASP A 153 -17.32 27.81 17.40
CA ASP A 153 -17.55 27.97 18.84
C ASP A 153 -16.30 28.36 19.65
N LEU A 154 -15.19 28.66 18.99
CA LEU A 154 -13.93 29.04 19.67
C LEU A 154 -14.02 30.41 20.35
N MET A 155 -13.56 30.45 21.60
CA MET A 155 -13.32 31.71 22.31
C MET A 155 -12.11 32.44 21.72
N PRO A 156 -12.04 33.80 21.78
CA PRO A 156 -10.90 34.54 21.25
C PRO A 156 -9.54 34.11 21.80
N ALA A 157 -9.47 33.71 23.07
CA ALA A 157 -8.25 33.22 23.70
C ALA A 157 -7.79 31.87 23.09
N GLU A 158 -8.69 30.91 22.95
CA GLU A 158 -8.43 29.60 22.36
C GLU A 158 -7.97 29.73 20.90
N ARG A 159 -8.64 30.61 20.13
CA ARG A 159 -8.25 30.92 18.76
C ARG A 159 -6.82 31.47 18.68
N ASN A 160 -6.45 32.36 19.60
CA ASN A 160 -5.10 32.92 19.64
C ASN A 160 -4.06 31.85 20.02
N GLU A 161 -4.36 30.97 20.98
CA GLU A 161 -3.46 29.86 21.36
C GLU A 161 -3.19 28.92 20.17
N ILE A 162 -4.21 28.60 19.36
CA ILE A 162 -4.04 27.76 18.17
C ILE A 162 -3.20 28.49 17.12
N ILE A 163 -3.42 29.80 16.90
CA ILE A 163 -2.60 30.60 15.97
C ILE A 163 -1.14 30.66 16.46
N ASP A 164 -0.91 30.79 17.77
CA ASP A 164 0.44 30.79 18.35
C ASP A 164 1.12 29.43 18.22
N ARG A 165 0.38 28.31 18.37
CA ARG A 165 0.92 26.97 18.05
C ARG A 165 1.28 26.85 16.57
N LEU A 166 0.39 27.29 15.67
CA LEU A 166 0.63 27.26 14.23
C LEU A 166 1.84 28.10 13.83
N SER A 167 1.97 29.29 14.42
CA SER A 167 3.14 30.18 14.25
C SER A 167 4.44 29.48 14.68
N ARG A 168 4.45 28.85 15.87
CA ARG A 168 5.60 28.05 16.34
C ARG A 168 5.95 26.92 15.39
N LEU A 169 4.97 26.15 14.93
CA LEU A 169 5.19 25.04 13.99
C LEU A 169 5.79 25.53 12.66
N VAL A 170 5.31 26.65 12.12
CA VAL A 170 5.85 27.24 10.88
C VAL A 170 7.29 27.69 11.08
N THR A 171 7.59 28.33 12.21
CA THR A 171 8.97 28.70 12.59
C THR A 171 9.85 27.46 12.77
N GLU A 172 9.37 26.41 13.45
CA GLU A 172 10.10 25.16 13.62
C GLU A 172 10.42 24.50 12.26
N ALA A 173 9.46 24.45 11.34
CA ALA A 173 9.68 23.92 9.99
C ALA A 173 10.73 24.75 9.23
N TRP A 174 10.67 26.08 9.31
CA TRP A 174 11.65 26.98 8.71
C TRP A 174 13.08 26.77 9.24
N HIS A 175 13.23 26.49 10.53
CA HIS A 175 14.53 26.26 11.16
C HIS A 175 14.99 24.80 11.16
N THR A 176 14.19 23.88 10.64
CA THR A 176 14.56 22.47 10.50
C THR A 176 15.31 22.28 9.18
N ASP A 177 16.49 21.64 9.24
CA ASP A 177 17.23 21.28 8.03
C ASP A 177 16.48 20.17 7.27
N GLU A 178 16.01 20.54 6.08
CA GLU A 178 15.24 19.67 5.19
C GLU A 178 16.17 18.82 4.32
N ILE A 179 17.41 19.29 4.07
CA ILE A 179 18.32 18.62 3.15
C ILE A 179 18.85 17.35 3.83
N ARG A 180 18.59 16.21 3.19
CA ARG A 180 19.24 14.96 3.57
C ARG A 180 20.66 14.95 3.03
N HIS A 181 21.63 14.86 3.93
CA HIS A 181 23.06 14.72 3.59
C HIS A 181 23.43 13.30 3.15
N GLN A 182 22.57 12.31 3.42
CA GLN A 182 22.74 10.91 3.03
C GLN A 182 21.48 10.41 2.34
N ARG A 183 21.65 9.60 1.29
CA ARG A 183 20.53 8.95 0.59
C ARG A 183 19.82 7.99 1.56
N PRO A 184 18.47 7.97 1.61
CA PRO A 184 17.76 6.96 2.39
C PRO A 184 18.17 5.55 2.00
N THR A 185 18.24 4.67 2.98
CA THR A 185 18.35 3.23 2.74
C THR A 185 16.99 2.66 2.38
N ALA A 186 16.95 1.49 1.73
CA ALA A 186 15.68 0.79 1.45
C ALA A 186 14.88 0.46 2.73
N VAL A 187 15.58 0.27 3.85
CA VAL A 187 14.95 0.09 5.17
C VAL A 187 14.30 1.39 5.66
N ASP A 188 14.91 2.54 5.44
CA ASP A 188 14.32 3.84 5.80
C ASP A 188 13.04 4.11 5.01
N GLU A 189 13.01 3.72 3.73
CA GLU A 189 11.82 3.80 2.89
C GLU A 189 10.70 2.90 3.43
N ALA A 190 11.00 1.65 3.79
CA ALA A 190 10.03 0.74 4.40
C ALA A 190 9.45 1.30 5.71
N LYS A 191 10.31 1.86 6.59
CA LYS A 191 9.89 2.52 7.84
C LYS A 191 8.94 3.69 7.59
N TRP A 192 9.11 4.42 6.49
CA TRP A 192 8.17 5.48 6.11
C TRP A 192 6.80 4.91 5.70
N GLY A 193 6.77 3.81 4.95
CA GLY A 193 5.54 3.07 4.66
C GLY A 193 4.80 2.65 5.93
N PHE A 194 5.50 2.15 6.94
CA PHE A 194 4.90 1.77 8.22
C PHE A 194 4.34 2.98 8.97
N ALA A 195 4.99 4.15 8.89
CA ALA A 195 4.48 5.37 9.50
C ALA A 195 3.15 5.85 8.89
N VAL A 196 2.94 5.63 7.59
CA VAL A 196 1.63 5.89 6.95
C VAL A 196 0.55 4.97 7.51
N ILE A 197 0.89 3.71 7.81
CA ILE A 197 -0.04 2.80 8.48
C ILE A 197 -0.36 3.32 9.89
N GLU A 198 0.66 3.52 10.74
CA GLU A 198 0.51 3.93 12.14
C GLU A 198 -0.27 5.25 12.30
N ASN A 199 0.07 6.27 11.52
CA ASN A 199 -0.45 7.63 11.74
C ASN A 199 -1.78 7.91 11.02
N SER A 200 -2.15 7.09 10.05
CA SER A 200 -3.32 7.36 9.20
C SER A 200 -4.20 6.14 8.97
N LEU A 201 -3.67 5.09 8.31
CA LEU A 201 -4.52 3.96 7.89
C LEU A 201 -5.03 3.14 9.09
N TRP A 202 -4.29 3.10 10.20
CA TRP A 202 -4.70 2.43 11.44
C TRP A 202 -5.99 3.03 12.02
N GLN A 203 -6.17 4.35 11.92
CA GLN A 203 -7.37 5.06 12.38
C GLN A 203 -8.43 5.17 11.28
N ALA A 204 -8.03 5.26 10.01
CA ALA A 204 -8.94 5.41 8.87
C ALA A 204 -9.73 4.13 8.58
N LEU A 205 -9.05 2.98 8.56
CA LEU A 205 -9.62 1.71 8.15
C LEU A 205 -10.90 1.36 8.93
N PRO A 206 -10.94 1.38 10.27
CA PRO A 206 -12.15 0.96 10.98
C PRO A 206 -13.33 1.93 10.79
N LYS A 207 -13.05 3.22 10.59
CA LYS A 207 -14.08 4.22 10.28
C LYS A 207 -14.67 4.00 8.88
N PHE A 208 -13.81 3.74 7.91
CA PHE A 208 -14.20 3.36 6.55
C PHE A 208 -15.05 2.08 6.57
N MET A 209 -14.58 1.02 7.25
CA MET A 209 -15.29 -0.27 7.34
C MET A 209 -16.66 -0.12 8.01
N ARG A 210 -16.79 0.70 9.05
CA ARG A 210 -18.09 0.99 9.68
C ARG A 210 -19.05 1.70 8.75
N SER A 211 -18.59 2.68 7.99
CA SER A 211 -19.43 3.35 7.00
C SER A 211 -19.89 2.39 5.91
N LEU A 212 -19.00 1.52 5.43
CA LEU A 212 -19.34 0.50 4.43
C LEU A 212 -20.34 -0.52 4.98
N ASP A 213 -20.09 -1.06 6.17
CA ASP A 213 -20.96 -2.04 6.83
C ASP A 213 -22.36 -1.46 7.11
N GLN A 214 -22.44 -0.22 7.61
CA GLN A 214 -23.72 0.43 7.85
C GLN A 214 -24.52 0.59 6.55
N SER A 215 -23.92 1.18 5.52
CA SER A 215 -24.61 1.34 4.23
C SER A 215 -24.99 0.00 3.61
N LEU A 216 -24.17 -1.05 3.79
CA LEU A 216 -24.47 -2.38 3.29
C LEU A 216 -25.67 -3.01 4.03
N ARG A 217 -25.74 -2.86 5.36
CA ARG A 217 -26.89 -3.32 6.15
C ARG A 217 -28.17 -2.62 5.74
N GLU A 218 -28.12 -1.32 5.49
CA GLU A 218 -29.27 -0.53 5.04
C GLU A 218 -29.74 -0.96 3.65
N ALA A 219 -28.81 -1.24 2.72
CA ALA A 219 -29.14 -1.61 1.34
C ALA A 219 -29.53 -3.10 1.16
N SER A 220 -28.89 -4.01 1.92
CA SER A 220 -29.04 -5.47 1.71
C SER A 220 -29.68 -6.22 2.89
N GLY A 221 -29.86 -5.57 4.05
CA GLY A 221 -30.29 -6.21 5.29
C GLY A 221 -29.20 -7.03 6.00
N LYS A 222 -28.00 -7.18 5.40
CA LYS A 222 -26.88 -7.96 5.95
C LYS A 222 -25.63 -7.09 6.08
N GLY A 223 -24.85 -7.34 7.13
CA GLY A 223 -23.57 -6.67 7.35
C GLY A 223 -22.39 -7.42 6.74
N LEU A 224 -21.23 -6.79 6.82
CA LEU A 224 -19.96 -7.39 6.43
C LEU A 224 -19.59 -8.56 7.37
N PRO A 225 -19.25 -9.74 6.83
CA PRO A 225 -18.60 -10.82 7.59
C PRO A 225 -17.37 -10.30 8.36
N LEU A 226 -17.00 -10.88 9.50
CA LEU A 226 -15.88 -10.39 10.33
C LEU A 226 -14.52 -10.42 9.60
N ASP A 227 -14.33 -11.43 8.77
CA ASP A 227 -13.15 -11.70 7.96
C ASP A 227 -13.14 -10.96 6.61
N ALA A 228 -14.20 -10.18 6.32
CA ALA A 228 -14.26 -9.40 5.08
C ALA A 228 -13.14 -8.33 5.05
N THR A 229 -12.28 -8.42 4.03
CA THR A 229 -11.19 -7.50 3.76
C THR A 229 -11.32 -6.89 2.36
N PRO A 230 -12.28 -5.96 2.14
CA PRO A 230 -12.44 -5.30 0.85
C PRO A 230 -11.21 -4.49 0.45
N VAL A 231 -10.39 -4.10 1.44
CA VAL A 231 -9.14 -3.37 1.23
C VAL A 231 -7.97 -4.09 1.90
N LYS A 232 -6.84 -4.13 1.18
CA LYS A 232 -5.51 -4.57 1.64
C LYS A 232 -4.44 -3.55 1.27
N ILE A 233 -3.36 -3.54 2.05
CA ILE A 233 -2.18 -2.73 1.78
C ILE A 233 -0.99 -3.66 1.56
N ALA A 234 -0.25 -3.42 0.49
CA ALA A 234 1.02 -4.06 0.19
C ALA A 234 2.11 -3.01 -0.03
N SER A 235 3.37 -3.42 -0.15
CA SER A 235 4.49 -2.53 -0.39
C SER A 235 5.54 -3.14 -1.30
N TRP A 236 6.24 -2.27 -2.03
CA TRP A 236 7.48 -2.59 -2.75
C TRP A 236 8.74 -2.25 -1.96
N MET A 237 8.63 -1.49 -0.87
CA MET A 237 9.78 -0.96 -0.13
C MET A 237 10.52 -2.09 0.59
N GLY A 238 11.72 -2.42 0.12
CA GLY A 238 12.52 -3.56 0.61
C GLY A 238 12.29 -4.89 -0.11
N GLY A 239 11.39 -4.92 -1.11
CA GLY A 239 11.12 -6.11 -1.92
C GLY A 239 11.38 -5.91 -3.42
N ASP A 240 11.18 -4.70 -3.94
CA ASP A 240 11.53 -4.33 -5.31
C ASP A 240 13.04 -4.14 -5.46
N ARG A 241 13.68 -5.07 -6.16
CA ARG A 241 15.14 -5.10 -6.41
C ARG A 241 15.49 -4.95 -7.88
N ASP A 242 14.49 -4.75 -8.73
CA ASP A 242 14.69 -4.55 -10.16
C ASP A 242 15.56 -3.31 -10.41
N GLY A 243 16.70 -3.50 -11.06
CA GLY A 243 17.71 -2.47 -11.29
C GLY A 243 18.32 -1.85 -10.01
N ASN A 244 18.07 -2.40 -8.81
CA ASN A 244 18.54 -1.84 -7.54
C ASN A 244 19.30 -2.85 -6.68
N PRO A 245 20.64 -2.94 -6.82
CA PRO A 245 21.46 -3.89 -6.07
C PRO A 245 21.50 -3.62 -4.55
N ASN A 246 21.00 -2.47 -4.08
CA ASN A 246 20.94 -2.16 -2.64
C ASN A 246 19.82 -2.93 -1.92
N VAL A 247 18.86 -3.51 -2.65
CA VAL A 247 17.79 -4.33 -2.09
C VAL A 247 18.20 -5.79 -2.15
N THR A 248 18.87 -6.23 -1.09
CA THR A 248 19.34 -7.61 -0.93
C THR A 248 18.35 -8.46 -0.11
N HIS A 249 18.54 -9.77 -0.09
CA HIS A 249 17.80 -10.72 0.75
C HIS A 249 17.88 -10.36 2.23
N LYS A 250 18.99 -9.74 2.68
CA LYS A 250 19.13 -9.24 4.06
C LYS A 250 18.19 -8.07 4.34
N VAL A 251 18.11 -7.11 3.42
CA VAL A 251 17.18 -5.97 3.50
C VAL A 251 15.74 -6.48 3.54
N THR A 252 15.37 -7.39 2.64
CA THR A 252 14.03 -7.99 2.60
C THR A 252 13.69 -8.70 3.92
N ARG A 253 14.62 -9.48 4.48
CA ARG A 253 14.45 -10.13 5.78
C ARG A 253 14.26 -9.12 6.91
N GLU A 254 15.08 -8.07 6.95
CA GLU A 254 14.98 -7.01 7.94
C GLU A 254 13.62 -6.29 7.85
N VAL A 255 13.14 -5.99 6.64
CA VAL A 255 11.83 -5.36 6.42
C VAL A 255 10.67 -6.25 6.90
N PHE A 256 10.71 -7.56 6.65
CA PHE A 256 9.72 -8.48 7.22
C PHE A 256 9.72 -8.45 8.75
N LEU A 257 10.90 -8.48 9.38
CA LEU A 257 11.01 -8.43 10.84
C LEU A 257 10.52 -7.10 11.41
N LEU A 258 10.85 -5.96 10.77
CA LEU A 258 10.39 -4.64 11.18
C LEU A 258 8.86 -4.50 11.06
N GLY A 259 8.26 -5.06 10.00
CA GLY A 259 6.81 -5.12 9.85
C GLY A 259 6.16 -5.89 11.00
N ARG A 260 6.74 -7.04 11.37
CA ARG A 260 6.27 -7.84 12.53
C ARG A 260 6.42 -7.12 13.86
N TRP A 261 7.54 -6.44 14.07
CA TRP A 261 7.76 -5.63 15.26
C TRP A 261 6.70 -4.53 15.38
N MET A 262 6.47 -3.79 14.29
CA MET A 262 5.50 -2.68 14.27
C MET A 262 4.06 -3.17 14.43
N ALA A 263 3.67 -4.26 13.75
CA ALA A 263 2.35 -4.87 13.95
C ALA A 263 2.14 -5.25 15.43
N ALA A 264 3.12 -5.94 16.03
CA ALA A 264 3.04 -6.36 17.42
C ALA A 264 2.91 -5.16 18.37
N ASP A 265 3.65 -4.07 18.13
CA ASP A 265 3.55 -2.85 18.93
C ASP A 265 2.18 -2.15 18.79
N LEU A 266 1.67 -2.00 17.57
CA LEU A 266 0.35 -1.38 17.32
C LEU A 266 -0.79 -2.21 17.91
N PHE A 267 -0.77 -3.53 17.71
CA PHE A 267 -1.77 -4.40 18.34
C PHE A 267 -1.63 -4.40 19.85
N LEU A 268 -0.43 -4.32 20.41
CA LEU A 268 -0.25 -4.23 21.86
C LEU A 268 -0.96 -3.00 22.45
N ARG A 269 -0.91 -1.85 21.77
CA ARG A 269 -1.64 -0.63 22.15
C ARG A 269 -3.16 -0.85 22.12
N ASP A 270 -3.67 -1.45 21.04
CA ASP A 270 -5.10 -1.79 20.89
C ASP A 270 -5.57 -2.77 21.98
N ILE A 271 -4.82 -3.85 22.23
CA ILE A 271 -5.14 -4.86 23.24
C ILE A 271 -5.11 -4.28 24.66
N GLN A 272 -4.18 -3.36 24.95
CA GLN A 272 -4.15 -2.67 26.25
C GLN A 272 -5.40 -1.82 26.48
N ALA A 273 -5.85 -1.06 25.47
CA ALA A 273 -7.08 -0.30 25.54
C ALA A 273 -8.30 -1.21 25.72
N LEU A 274 -8.41 -2.26 24.91
CA LEU A 274 -9.49 -3.26 25.03
C LEU A 274 -9.53 -3.91 26.41
N ARG A 275 -8.37 -4.23 26.99
CA ARG A 275 -8.30 -4.85 28.31
C ARG A 275 -8.79 -3.90 29.41
N ALA A 276 -8.61 -2.59 29.25
CA ALA A 276 -9.19 -1.61 30.17
C ALA A 276 -10.72 -1.59 30.08
N GLU A 277 -11.27 -1.62 28.86
CA GLU A 277 -12.70 -1.51 28.59
C GLU A 277 -13.51 -2.80 28.83
N LEU A 278 -13.01 -3.96 28.39
CA LEU A 278 -13.73 -5.25 28.42
C LEU A 278 -13.70 -5.91 29.82
N SER A 279 -14.30 -5.22 30.79
CA SER A 279 -14.40 -5.62 32.20
C SER A 279 -15.58 -6.53 32.54
N MET A 280 -16.40 -6.88 31.54
CA MET A 280 -17.65 -7.62 31.71
C MET A 280 -17.40 -9.03 32.27
N TRP A 281 -18.27 -9.45 33.19
CA TRP A 281 -18.19 -10.75 33.86
C TRP A 281 -19.01 -11.85 33.19
N GLN A 282 -20.05 -11.48 32.42
CA GLN A 282 -20.88 -12.44 31.69
C GLN A 282 -20.17 -12.88 30.41
N ALA A 283 -20.04 -14.18 30.21
CA ALA A 283 -19.44 -14.79 29.03
C ALA A 283 -20.18 -16.04 28.60
N SER A 284 -20.06 -16.38 27.32
CA SER A 284 -20.57 -17.61 26.74
C SER A 284 -19.89 -18.85 27.32
N ASP A 285 -20.53 -20.01 27.13
CA ASP A 285 -19.96 -21.28 27.56
C ASP A 285 -18.69 -21.63 26.77
N GLU A 286 -18.61 -21.26 25.48
CA GLU A 286 -17.41 -21.40 24.64
C GLU A 286 -16.20 -20.71 25.29
N LEU A 287 -16.36 -19.44 25.69
CA LEU A 287 -15.27 -18.67 26.28
C LEU A 287 -14.87 -19.22 27.65
N LYS A 288 -15.84 -19.60 28.49
CA LYS A 288 -15.57 -20.22 29.81
C LYS A 288 -14.84 -21.56 29.69
N GLN A 289 -15.09 -22.34 28.65
CA GLN A 289 -14.36 -23.59 28.42
C GLN A 289 -12.86 -23.34 28.16
N GLN A 290 -12.50 -22.23 27.51
CA GLN A 290 -11.11 -21.93 27.17
C GLN A 290 -10.29 -21.38 28.35
N ILE A 291 -10.88 -20.53 29.20
CA ILE A 291 -10.16 -19.82 30.28
C ILE A 291 -10.58 -20.24 31.69
N GLY A 292 -11.57 -21.12 31.81
CA GLY A 292 -12.20 -21.51 33.07
C GLY A 292 -13.18 -20.46 33.60
N ASP A 293 -13.70 -20.71 34.81
CA ASP A 293 -14.65 -19.82 35.49
C ASP A 293 -13.92 -18.64 36.14
N GLN A 294 -13.62 -17.62 35.33
CA GLN A 294 -12.93 -16.40 35.74
C GLN A 294 -13.91 -15.25 35.96
N ARG A 295 -13.62 -14.36 36.92
CA ARG A 295 -14.44 -13.16 37.18
C ARG A 295 -14.39 -12.12 36.05
N GLU A 296 -13.26 -12.03 35.36
CA GLU A 296 -13.03 -11.08 34.27
C GLU A 296 -12.59 -11.84 33.01
N PRO A 297 -13.52 -12.60 32.40
CA PRO A 297 -13.18 -13.60 31.38
C PRO A 297 -12.47 -13.02 30.15
N TYR A 298 -12.97 -11.90 29.61
CA TYR A 298 -12.38 -11.24 28.44
C TYR A 298 -10.97 -10.69 28.73
N ARG A 299 -10.73 -10.13 29.93
CA ARG A 299 -9.41 -9.63 30.32
C ARG A 299 -8.37 -10.74 30.42
N MET A 300 -8.78 -11.96 30.75
CA MET A 300 -7.90 -13.12 30.78
C MET A 300 -7.47 -13.55 29.38
N VAL A 301 -8.40 -13.62 28.44
CA VAL A 301 -8.10 -13.88 27.01
C VAL A 301 -7.13 -12.83 26.47
N LEU A 302 -7.45 -11.55 26.68
CA LEU A 302 -6.61 -10.43 26.22
C LEU A 302 -5.25 -10.35 26.92
N ALA A 303 -5.13 -10.79 28.18
CA ALA A 303 -3.84 -10.87 28.86
C ALA A 303 -2.91 -11.90 28.20
N GLY A 304 -3.43 -13.08 27.85
CA GLY A 304 -2.66 -14.08 27.12
C GLY A 304 -2.19 -13.57 25.74
N LEU A 305 -3.08 -12.90 25.02
CA LEU A 305 -2.73 -12.31 23.72
C LEU A 305 -1.69 -11.18 23.84
N ARG A 306 -1.82 -10.31 24.86
CA ARG A 306 -0.84 -9.27 25.19
C ARG A 306 0.55 -9.86 25.43
N ASP A 307 0.65 -10.93 26.21
CA ASP A 307 1.93 -11.53 26.56
C ASP A 307 2.61 -12.15 25.33
N ARG A 308 1.84 -12.78 24.43
CA ARG A 308 2.34 -13.27 23.13
C ARG A 308 2.75 -12.14 22.19
N LEU A 309 2.03 -11.00 22.19
CA LEU A 309 2.40 -9.82 21.41
C LEU A 309 3.73 -9.21 21.89
N ILE A 310 3.94 -9.11 23.20
CA ILE A 310 5.23 -8.69 23.79
C ILE A 310 6.34 -9.64 23.34
N ALA A 311 6.14 -10.96 23.47
CA ALA A 311 7.12 -11.94 23.03
C ALA A 311 7.45 -11.81 21.53
N THR A 312 6.44 -11.58 20.68
CA THR A 312 6.61 -11.37 19.23
C THR A 312 7.44 -10.12 18.93
N ARG A 313 7.13 -9.00 19.60
CA ARG A 313 7.84 -7.74 19.42
C ARG A 313 9.31 -7.87 19.84
N ASP A 314 9.55 -8.41 21.03
CA ASP A 314 10.89 -8.55 21.59
C ASP A 314 11.72 -9.56 20.76
N TRP A 315 11.10 -10.64 20.27
CA TRP A 315 11.72 -11.58 19.33
C TRP A 315 12.12 -10.91 18.01
N ALA A 316 11.24 -10.09 17.43
CA ALA A 316 11.52 -9.40 16.18
C ALA A 316 12.66 -8.38 16.35
N GLU A 317 12.67 -7.62 17.45
CA GLU A 317 13.73 -6.65 17.79
C GLU A 317 15.09 -7.34 17.94
N ALA A 318 15.17 -8.40 18.76
CA ALA A 318 16.39 -9.18 18.92
C ALA A 318 16.87 -9.78 17.59
N SER A 319 15.94 -10.30 16.76
CA SER A 319 16.27 -10.86 15.46
C SER A 319 16.83 -9.82 14.47
N ILE A 320 16.32 -8.58 14.50
CA ILE A 320 16.85 -7.47 13.70
C ILE A 320 18.27 -7.12 14.14
N ASN A 321 18.54 -7.15 15.45
CA ASN A 321 19.87 -6.88 16.01
C ASN A 321 20.86 -8.05 15.85
N GLY A 322 20.44 -9.17 15.26
CA GLY A 322 21.26 -10.38 15.09
C GLY A 322 21.48 -11.17 16.39
N GLU A 323 20.62 -10.96 17.39
CA GLU A 323 20.68 -11.63 18.68
C GLU A 323 19.87 -12.94 18.67
N THR A 324 20.18 -13.84 19.62
CA THR A 324 19.42 -15.09 19.78
C THR A 324 18.13 -14.80 20.55
N ALA A 325 16.98 -15.10 19.96
CA ALA A 325 15.67 -14.83 20.54
C ALA A 325 14.83 -16.11 20.68
N ASP A 326 14.05 -16.22 21.76
CA ASP A 326 13.11 -17.31 21.95
C ASP A 326 11.87 -17.11 21.07
N ALA A 327 11.63 -18.06 20.17
CA ALA A 327 10.48 -18.08 19.27
C ALA A 327 9.31 -18.94 19.81
N SER A 328 9.42 -19.51 21.00
CA SER A 328 8.46 -20.51 21.51
C SER A 328 7.04 -19.99 21.74
N ASN A 329 6.90 -18.70 22.09
CA ASN A 329 5.62 -18.09 22.47
C ASN A 329 5.17 -16.93 21.56
N ILE A 330 5.78 -16.80 20.38
CA ILE A 330 5.43 -15.72 19.44
C ILE A 330 4.09 -15.99 18.73
N LEU A 331 3.52 -14.94 18.16
CA LEU A 331 2.44 -15.02 17.19
C LEU A 331 3.07 -15.11 15.81
N PHE A 332 2.77 -16.19 15.07
CA PHE A 332 3.29 -16.39 13.72
C PHE A 332 2.17 -16.39 12.68
N ASN A 333 1.08 -17.11 12.93
CA ASN A 333 -0.07 -17.16 12.03
C ASN A 333 -1.10 -16.10 12.44
N ASN A 334 -1.78 -15.50 11.47
CA ASN A 334 -2.75 -14.45 11.77
C ASN A 334 -3.95 -14.96 12.58
N GLU A 335 -4.30 -16.24 12.45
CA GLU A 335 -5.33 -16.92 13.24
C GLU A 335 -5.04 -16.91 14.75
N ASP A 336 -3.76 -16.92 15.13
CA ASP A 336 -3.35 -16.79 16.54
C ASP A 336 -3.74 -15.42 17.14
N LEU A 337 -3.89 -14.40 16.28
CA LEU A 337 -4.32 -13.06 16.64
C LEU A 337 -5.85 -12.90 16.54
N THR A 338 -6.46 -13.33 15.43
CA THR A 338 -7.89 -13.13 15.18
C THR A 338 -8.76 -14.05 16.03
N GLY A 339 -8.39 -15.31 16.23
CA GLY A 339 -9.19 -16.30 16.95
C GLY A 339 -9.61 -15.87 18.36
N PRO A 340 -8.68 -15.43 19.23
CA PRO A 340 -9.02 -14.93 20.57
C PRO A 340 -9.91 -13.68 20.56
N LEU A 341 -9.74 -12.78 19.58
CA LEU A 341 -10.55 -11.58 19.44
C LEU A 341 -11.98 -11.91 19.00
N GLU A 342 -12.12 -12.81 18.03
CA GLU A 342 -13.42 -13.26 17.53
C GLU A 342 -14.19 -14.08 18.56
N LEU A 343 -13.49 -14.85 19.42
CA LEU A 343 -14.11 -15.50 20.57
C LEU A 343 -14.72 -14.48 21.52
N CYS A 344 -13.98 -13.42 21.86
CA CYS A 344 -14.52 -12.33 22.68
C CYS A 344 -15.75 -11.69 22.00
N TYR A 345 -15.69 -11.49 20.68
CA TYR A 345 -16.78 -10.89 19.91
C TYR A 345 -18.06 -11.75 19.94
N ARG A 346 -17.94 -13.05 19.65
CA ARG A 346 -19.07 -14.00 19.70
C ARG A 346 -19.67 -14.07 21.10
N SER A 347 -18.84 -14.19 22.13
CA SER A 347 -19.29 -14.26 23.53
C SER A 347 -20.05 -13.01 23.96
N LEU A 348 -19.58 -11.81 23.58
CA LEU A 348 -20.28 -10.56 23.89
C LEU A 348 -21.65 -10.49 23.20
N HIS A 349 -21.76 -10.87 21.93
CA HIS A 349 -23.03 -10.92 21.22
C HIS A 349 -24.00 -11.93 21.84
N GLU A 350 -23.53 -13.13 22.20
CA GLU A 350 -24.34 -14.15 22.88
C GLU A 350 -24.88 -13.67 24.23
N CYS A 351 -24.10 -12.85 24.94
CA CYS A 351 -24.51 -12.23 26.20
C CYS A 351 -25.39 -10.97 26.03
N GLY A 352 -25.80 -10.62 24.80
CA GLY A 352 -26.59 -9.41 24.52
C GLY A 352 -25.80 -8.10 24.61
N LEU A 353 -24.47 -8.16 24.59
CA LEU A 353 -23.54 -7.03 24.69
C LEU A 353 -22.99 -6.60 23.32
N GLY A 354 -23.78 -6.78 22.25
CA GLY A 354 -23.37 -6.48 20.88
C GLY A 354 -22.91 -5.03 20.66
N ALA A 355 -23.53 -4.07 21.33
CA ALA A 355 -23.12 -2.65 21.26
C ALA A 355 -21.67 -2.41 21.74
N ILE A 356 -21.16 -3.27 22.64
CA ILE A 356 -19.76 -3.22 23.09
C ILE A 356 -18.86 -3.95 22.08
N ALA A 357 -19.31 -5.12 21.59
CA ALA A 357 -18.58 -5.91 20.62
C ALA A 357 -18.33 -5.15 19.30
N ASP A 358 -19.32 -4.41 18.82
CA ASP A 358 -19.28 -3.63 17.57
C ASP A 358 -18.51 -2.29 17.71
N GLY A 359 -17.91 -2.05 18.87
CA GLY A 359 -17.06 -0.89 19.17
C GLY A 359 -15.57 -1.14 18.85
N PRO A 360 -14.65 -0.77 19.77
CA PRO A 360 -13.21 -0.95 19.56
C PRO A 360 -12.77 -2.39 19.31
N LEU A 361 -13.51 -3.40 19.81
CA LEU A 361 -13.16 -4.81 19.56
C LEU A 361 -13.29 -5.15 18.07
N LEU A 362 -14.42 -4.77 17.45
CA LEU A 362 -14.62 -4.93 16.01
C LEU A 362 -13.55 -4.15 15.23
N ASP A 363 -13.17 -2.96 15.66
CA ASP A 363 -12.08 -2.18 15.01
C ASP A 363 -10.76 -2.97 14.97
N THR A 364 -10.37 -3.56 16.10
CA THR A 364 -9.15 -4.37 16.19
C THR A 364 -9.26 -5.66 15.38
N ILE A 365 -10.44 -6.30 15.32
CA ILE A 365 -10.68 -7.45 14.43
C ILE A 365 -10.50 -7.05 12.97
N ARG A 366 -11.06 -5.92 12.53
CA ARG A 366 -10.88 -5.41 11.15
C ARG A 366 -9.41 -5.11 10.85
N ARG A 367 -8.67 -4.52 11.79
CA ARG A 367 -7.22 -4.31 11.65
C ARG A 367 -6.46 -5.63 11.55
N ALA A 368 -6.81 -6.62 12.37
CA ALA A 368 -6.17 -7.94 12.37
C ALA A 368 -6.39 -8.67 11.03
N TRP A 369 -7.59 -8.58 10.46
CA TRP A 369 -7.85 -9.14 9.13
C TRP A 369 -7.18 -8.36 8.00
N THR A 370 -7.15 -7.02 8.05
CA THR A 370 -6.56 -6.20 6.97
C THR A 370 -5.03 -6.15 7.03
N PHE A 371 -4.44 -5.72 8.14
CA PHE A 371 -2.99 -5.52 8.30
C PHE A 371 -2.28 -6.80 8.77
N GLY A 372 -2.86 -7.46 9.78
CA GLY A 372 -2.32 -8.69 10.38
C GLY A 372 -0.94 -8.54 11.00
N LEU A 373 -0.37 -9.68 11.41
CA LEU A 373 0.96 -9.76 12.03
C LEU A 373 2.14 -9.29 11.15
N PRO A 374 2.06 -9.28 9.81
CA PRO A 374 3.10 -8.68 8.97
C PRO A 374 3.02 -7.14 8.86
N LEU A 375 1.94 -6.53 9.36
CA LEU A 375 1.50 -5.13 9.14
C LEU A 375 1.11 -4.81 7.68
N ILE A 376 1.98 -5.18 6.74
CA ILE A 376 1.85 -4.91 5.32
C ILE A 376 2.39 -6.11 4.55
N ARG A 377 1.75 -6.43 3.42
CA ARG A 377 2.27 -7.46 2.51
C ARG A 377 3.47 -6.91 1.75
N LEU A 378 4.50 -7.73 1.56
CA LEU A 378 5.65 -7.33 0.75
C LEU A 378 5.58 -8.01 -0.62
N ASP A 379 5.56 -7.19 -1.67
CA ASP A 379 5.81 -7.67 -3.02
C ASP A 379 7.31 -7.83 -3.23
N VAL A 380 7.71 -8.87 -3.94
CA VAL A 380 9.08 -9.03 -4.42
C VAL A 380 9.07 -8.84 -5.92
N ARG A 381 9.98 -8.04 -6.46
CA ARG A 381 10.06 -7.80 -7.91
C ARG A 381 11.48 -7.99 -8.40
N GLN A 382 11.67 -8.79 -9.45
CA GLN A 382 12.96 -9.03 -10.09
C GLN A 382 12.78 -9.21 -11.60
N GLU A 383 13.79 -8.87 -12.39
CA GLU A 383 13.76 -9.05 -13.85
C GLU A 383 13.89 -10.53 -14.27
N ALA A 384 13.18 -10.92 -15.34
CA ALA A 384 13.10 -12.30 -15.84
C ALA A 384 14.48 -12.93 -16.11
N ASP A 385 15.41 -12.16 -16.69
CA ASP A 385 16.74 -12.64 -17.04
C ASP A 385 17.52 -13.16 -15.84
N ARG A 386 17.34 -12.58 -14.64
CA ARG A 386 18.02 -13.04 -13.42
C ARG A 386 17.52 -14.41 -12.96
N HIS A 387 16.26 -14.73 -13.23
CA HIS A 387 15.72 -16.06 -12.97
C HIS A 387 16.24 -17.05 -14.00
N ALA A 388 16.26 -16.66 -15.28
CA ALA A 388 16.81 -17.49 -16.35
C ALA A 388 18.30 -17.81 -16.13
N GLU A 389 19.11 -16.83 -15.70
CA GLU A 389 20.51 -17.01 -15.30
C GLU A 389 20.64 -18.01 -14.13
N ALA A 390 19.80 -17.88 -13.09
CA ALA A 390 19.83 -18.77 -11.94
C ALA A 390 19.48 -20.23 -12.31
N VAL A 391 18.48 -20.42 -13.18
CA VAL A 391 18.13 -21.75 -13.70
C VAL A 391 19.23 -22.28 -14.61
N ALA A 392 19.81 -21.43 -15.47
CA ALA A 392 20.86 -21.83 -16.40
C ALA A 392 22.13 -22.30 -15.69
N GLU A 393 22.62 -21.53 -14.72
CA GLU A 393 23.82 -21.89 -13.97
C GLU A 393 23.63 -23.21 -13.19
N MET A 394 22.42 -23.44 -12.66
CA MET A 394 22.05 -24.70 -12.02
C MET A 394 22.02 -25.88 -13.01
N VAL A 395 21.41 -25.69 -14.18
CA VAL A 395 21.32 -26.72 -15.25
C VAL A 395 22.71 -27.07 -15.80
N GLU A 396 23.57 -26.08 -15.99
CA GLU A 396 24.95 -26.27 -16.44
C GLU A 396 25.75 -27.07 -15.41
N PHE A 397 25.68 -26.70 -14.12
CA PHE A 397 26.36 -27.42 -13.05
C PHE A 397 25.92 -28.88 -12.94
N LEU A 398 24.63 -29.16 -13.18
CA LEU A 398 24.09 -30.52 -13.20
C LEU A 398 24.46 -31.31 -14.46
N GLY A 399 25.13 -30.69 -15.44
CA GLY A 399 25.50 -31.32 -16.72
C GLY A 399 24.29 -31.61 -17.60
N GLN A 400 23.19 -30.85 -17.45
CA GLN A 400 21.92 -31.07 -18.14
C GLN A 400 21.78 -30.27 -19.45
N GLY A 401 22.64 -29.28 -19.69
CA GLY A 401 22.71 -28.52 -20.94
C GLY A 401 22.93 -27.02 -20.71
N ASP A 402 22.57 -26.22 -21.72
CA ASP A 402 22.58 -24.75 -21.67
C ASP A 402 21.14 -24.25 -21.81
N TYR A 403 20.51 -23.93 -20.67
CA TYR A 403 19.13 -23.48 -20.57
C TYR A 403 18.85 -22.22 -21.40
N LEU A 404 19.82 -21.30 -21.51
CA LEU A 404 19.63 -20.05 -22.23
C LEU A 404 19.56 -20.29 -23.75
N SER A 405 20.20 -21.35 -24.25
CA SER A 405 20.15 -21.74 -25.66
C SER A 405 18.87 -22.48 -26.08
N TRP A 406 18.09 -22.97 -25.11
CA TRP A 406 16.88 -23.78 -25.36
C TRP A 406 15.73 -22.95 -25.96
N SER A 407 14.91 -23.61 -26.78
CA SER A 407 13.62 -23.04 -27.22
C SER A 407 12.66 -22.89 -26.05
N GLU A 408 11.63 -22.05 -26.20
CA GLU A 408 10.61 -21.86 -25.17
C GLU A 408 9.91 -23.18 -24.80
N GLU A 409 9.64 -24.03 -25.79
CA GLU A 409 9.05 -25.36 -25.55
C GLU A 409 9.99 -26.30 -24.80
N GLU A 410 11.30 -26.21 -25.05
CA GLU A 410 12.32 -26.98 -24.33
C GLU A 410 12.44 -26.52 -22.87
N ARG A 411 12.45 -25.20 -22.64
CA ARG A 411 12.43 -24.60 -21.29
C ARG A 411 11.19 -25.03 -20.51
N GLN A 412 9.99 -24.86 -21.08
CA GLN A 412 8.75 -25.29 -20.43
C GLN A 412 8.76 -26.79 -20.12
N ARG A 413 9.22 -27.64 -21.05
CA ARG A 413 9.28 -29.09 -20.83
C ARG A 413 10.18 -29.44 -19.65
N PHE A 414 11.37 -28.84 -19.57
CA PHE A 414 12.28 -29.02 -18.46
C PHE A 414 11.64 -28.56 -17.14
N LEU A 415 11.16 -27.31 -17.09
CA LEU A 415 10.59 -26.73 -15.88
C LEU A 415 9.40 -27.55 -15.37
N LEU A 416 8.49 -27.98 -16.25
CA LEU A 416 7.33 -28.80 -15.86
C LEU A 416 7.73 -30.20 -15.39
N THR A 417 8.74 -30.80 -16.02
CA THR A 417 9.29 -32.09 -15.56
C THR A 417 9.83 -31.97 -14.15
N GLU A 418 10.64 -30.94 -13.90
CA GLU A 418 11.20 -30.70 -12.58
C GLU A 418 10.11 -30.34 -11.56
N LEU A 419 9.17 -29.45 -11.90
CA LEU A 419 8.05 -29.00 -11.06
C LEU A 419 7.12 -30.13 -10.60
N GLN A 420 6.90 -31.13 -11.46
CA GLN A 420 6.13 -32.35 -11.14
C GLN A 420 6.98 -33.41 -10.41
N GLY A 421 8.30 -33.32 -10.55
CA GLY A 421 9.26 -34.15 -9.85
C GLY A 421 9.26 -33.93 -8.34
N ARG A 422 9.85 -34.90 -7.61
CA ARG A 422 10.03 -34.85 -6.15
C ARG A 422 11.51 -34.82 -5.73
N ARG A 423 12.41 -34.87 -6.70
CA ARG A 423 13.86 -34.84 -6.46
C ARG A 423 14.27 -33.38 -6.25
N PRO A 424 15.05 -33.05 -5.21
CA PRO A 424 15.66 -31.74 -5.08
C PRO A 424 16.62 -31.45 -6.24
N LEU A 425 16.55 -30.23 -6.78
CA LEU A 425 17.32 -29.79 -7.93
C LEU A 425 18.55 -28.98 -7.51
N ILE A 426 18.44 -28.13 -6.48
CA ILE A 426 19.58 -27.33 -5.99
C ILE A 426 20.64 -28.26 -5.38
N PRO A 427 21.87 -28.33 -5.95
CA PRO A 427 22.94 -29.15 -5.41
C PRO A 427 23.47 -28.60 -4.08
N ARG A 428 23.86 -29.49 -3.15
CA ARG A 428 24.38 -29.10 -1.84
C ARG A 428 25.80 -28.53 -1.89
N ASP A 429 26.62 -29.03 -2.81
CA ASP A 429 28.03 -28.68 -2.98
C ASP A 429 28.24 -27.75 -4.20
N TRP A 430 27.25 -26.90 -4.50
CA TRP A 430 27.31 -25.92 -5.57
C TRP A 430 27.63 -24.53 -4.99
N GLU A 431 28.64 -23.87 -5.58
CA GLU A 431 28.99 -22.48 -5.30
C GLU A 431 28.47 -21.61 -6.46
N PRO A 432 27.25 -21.04 -6.33
CA PRO A 432 26.70 -20.17 -7.37
C PRO A 432 27.43 -18.82 -7.45
N SER A 433 27.34 -18.17 -8.60
CA SER A 433 27.76 -16.77 -8.76
C SER A 433 27.01 -15.83 -7.81
N ASP A 434 27.59 -14.67 -7.49
CA ASP A 434 26.99 -13.72 -6.53
C ASP A 434 25.55 -13.30 -6.92
N ASN A 435 25.30 -13.12 -8.22
CA ASN A 435 23.98 -12.76 -8.74
C ASN A 435 22.96 -13.89 -8.54
N VAL A 436 23.34 -15.13 -8.84
CA VAL A 436 22.49 -16.31 -8.67
C VAL A 436 22.26 -16.61 -7.19
N LEU A 437 23.31 -16.49 -6.37
CA LEU A 437 23.22 -16.63 -4.92
C LEU A 437 22.19 -15.65 -4.34
N GLU A 438 22.19 -14.39 -4.79
CA GLU A 438 21.23 -13.38 -4.33
C GLU A 438 19.78 -13.74 -4.70
N VAL A 439 19.53 -14.30 -5.89
CA VAL A 439 18.20 -14.80 -6.30
C VAL A 439 17.76 -15.96 -5.41
N LEU A 440 18.65 -16.94 -5.16
CA LEU A 440 18.35 -18.11 -4.33
C LEU A 440 18.07 -17.70 -2.88
N ARG A 441 18.93 -16.86 -2.28
CA ARG A 441 18.74 -16.35 -0.90
C ARG A 441 17.48 -15.53 -0.74
N THR A 442 17.07 -14.82 -1.78
CA THR A 442 15.79 -14.11 -1.80
C THR A 442 14.62 -15.08 -1.78
N CYS A 443 14.65 -16.12 -2.62
CA CYS A 443 13.62 -17.15 -2.62
C CYS A 443 13.53 -17.87 -1.27
N GLU A 444 14.65 -18.12 -0.59
CA GLU A 444 14.68 -18.69 0.77
C GLU A 444 14.01 -17.76 1.80
N VAL A 445 14.27 -16.45 1.75
CA VAL A 445 13.63 -15.47 2.63
C VAL A 445 12.11 -15.48 2.43
N VAL A 446 11.68 -15.48 1.17
CA VAL A 446 10.26 -15.47 0.76
C VAL A 446 9.56 -16.77 1.17
N ALA A 447 10.17 -17.94 0.92
CA ALA A 447 9.66 -19.26 1.29
C ALA A 447 9.53 -19.46 2.81
N GLY A 448 10.32 -18.74 3.60
CA GLY A 448 10.25 -18.76 5.07
C GLY A 448 9.12 -17.92 5.67
N GLN A 449 8.38 -17.14 4.88
CA GLN A 449 7.30 -16.29 5.38
C GLN A 449 5.92 -16.96 5.27
N PRO A 450 4.97 -16.62 6.16
CA PRO A 450 3.59 -17.06 6.02
C PRO A 450 2.89 -16.36 4.83
N PRO A 451 1.85 -16.95 4.23
CA PRO A 451 1.12 -16.38 3.09
C PRO A 451 0.66 -14.94 3.31
N GLU A 452 0.28 -14.58 4.54
CA GLU A 452 -0.25 -13.27 4.89
C GLU A 452 0.79 -12.16 4.77
N ALA A 453 2.08 -12.49 4.88
CA ALA A 453 3.20 -11.55 4.72
C ALA A 453 3.54 -11.30 3.25
N LEU A 454 3.10 -12.20 2.36
CA LEU A 454 3.51 -12.20 0.97
C LEU A 454 2.46 -11.50 0.08
N GLY A 455 2.96 -10.52 -0.67
CA GLY A 455 2.23 -9.87 -1.74
C GLY A 455 2.27 -10.70 -3.02
N SER A 456 2.78 -10.09 -4.08
CA SER A 456 3.06 -10.70 -5.39
C SER A 456 4.57 -10.85 -5.60
N TYR A 457 4.97 -11.92 -6.30
CA TYR A 457 6.31 -12.03 -6.90
C TYR A 457 6.18 -11.54 -8.34
N VAL A 458 6.53 -10.27 -8.58
CA VAL A 458 6.45 -9.62 -9.89
C VAL A 458 7.70 -9.94 -10.70
N ILE A 459 7.52 -10.30 -11.96
CA ILE A 459 8.60 -10.55 -12.92
C ILE A 459 8.62 -9.41 -13.93
N SER A 460 9.61 -8.53 -13.83
CA SER A 460 9.83 -7.48 -14.84
C SER A 460 10.34 -8.07 -16.14
N MET A 461 10.09 -7.39 -17.26
CA MET A 461 10.47 -7.82 -18.61
C MET A 461 9.98 -9.24 -18.92
N ALA A 462 8.82 -9.62 -18.36
CA ALA A 462 8.23 -10.92 -18.63
C ALA A 462 7.68 -10.96 -20.06
N SER A 463 8.00 -12.03 -20.79
CA SER A 463 7.62 -12.20 -22.19
C SER A 463 7.02 -13.58 -22.48
N SER A 464 7.35 -14.59 -21.67
CA SER A 464 7.07 -15.99 -21.98
C SER A 464 6.55 -16.79 -20.77
N PRO A 465 5.86 -17.92 -20.98
CA PRO A 465 5.43 -18.80 -19.88
C PRO A 465 6.59 -19.34 -19.03
N SER A 466 7.76 -19.60 -19.63
CA SER A 466 8.94 -20.09 -18.90
C SER A 466 9.45 -19.10 -17.84
N ASP A 467 9.23 -17.80 -18.00
CA ASP A 467 9.58 -16.78 -17.01
C ASP A 467 8.84 -17.04 -15.68
N ILE A 468 7.54 -17.29 -15.75
CA ILE A 468 6.69 -17.59 -14.58
C ILE A 468 7.08 -18.93 -13.96
N LEU A 469 7.23 -19.97 -14.79
CA LEU A 469 7.57 -21.32 -14.33
C LEU A 469 8.95 -21.38 -13.67
N SER A 470 9.91 -20.58 -14.14
CA SER A 470 11.26 -20.48 -13.56
C SER A 470 11.21 -19.98 -12.11
N VAL A 471 10.45 -18.91 -11.85
CA VAL A 471 10.27 -18.38 -10.49
C VAL A 471 9.59 -19.40 -9.58
N ILE A 472 8.54 -20.10 -10.07
CA ILE A 472 7.85 -21.11 -9.27
C ILE A 472 8.79 -22.25 -8.90
N LEU A 473 9.65 -22.69 -9.84
CA LEU A 473 10.67 -23.70 -9.58
C LEU A 473 11.65 -23.23 -8.49
N LEU A 474 12.21 -22.04 -8.62
CA LEU A 474 13.16 -21.48 -7.66
C LEU A 474 12.55 -21.33 -6.26
N LEU A 475 11.30 -20.86 -6.15
CA LEU A 475 10.59 -20.77 -4.87
C LEU A 475 10.34 -22.14 -4.26
N ARG A 476 9.94 -23.14 -5.07
CA ARG A 476 9.76 -24.51 -4.60
C ARG A 476 11.05 -25.10 -4.06
N GLU A 477 12.15 -24.95 -4.79
CA GLU A 477 13.46 -25.43 -4.36
C GLU A 477 13.96 -24.71 -3.09
N ALA A 478 13.57 -23.45 -2.90
CA ALA A 478 13.81 -22.71 -1.67
C ALA A 478 12.93 -23.13 -0.48
N GLY A 479 12.03 -24.09 -0.67
CA GLY A 479 11.18 -24.67 0.37
C GLY A 479 9.79 -24.07 0.52
N MET A 480 9.31 -23.33 -0.49
CA MET A 480 7.95 -22.76 -0.49
C MET A 480 6.89 -23.89 -0.43
N LYS A 481 6.00 -23.83 0.56
CA LYS A 481 4.99 -24.89 0.84
C LYS A 481 3.59 -24.60 0.33
N HIS A 482 3.35 -23.38 -0.13
CA HIS A 482 2.05 -22.94 -0.65
C HIS A 482 2.26 -22.16 -1.96
N PRO A 483 1.25 -22.08 -2.84
CA PRO A 483 1.37 -21.29 -4.06
C PRO A 483 1.69 -19.82 -3.75
N MET A 484 2.73 -19.30 -4.38
CA MET A 484 3.05 -17.88 -4.42
C MET A 484 2.36 -17.25 -5.64
N ARG A 485 1.81 -16.04 -5.48
CA ARG A 485 1.28 -15.24 -6.59
C ARG A 485 2.44 -14.76 -7.46
N VAL A 486 2.76 -15.50 -8.52
CA VAL A 486 3.78 -15.10 -9.50
C VAL A 486 3.11 -14.32 -10.62
N VAL A 487 3.59 -13.11 -10.87
CA VAL A 487 2.89 -12.08 -11.65
C VAL A 487 3.80 -11.59 -12.77
N PRO A 488 3.49 -11.89 -14.05
CA PRO A 488 4.23 -11.28 -15.15
C PRO A 488 3.91 -9.78 -15.23
N LEU A 489 4.93 -8.95 -15.42
CA LEU A 489 4.80 -7.55 -15.79
C LEU A 489 5.07 -7.42 -17.30
N PHE A 490 4.01 -7.13 -18.05
CA PHE A 490 4.11 -6.81 -19.48
C PHE A 490 4.29 -5.30 -19.64
N GLU A 491 5.48 -4.89 -20.08
CA GLU A 491 5.89 -3.48 -20.07
C GLU A 491 6.32 -2.90 -21.42
N THR A 492 6.54 -3.72 -22.45
CA THR A 492 6.75 -3.24 -23.83
C THR A 492 5.49 -3.36 -24.69
N LEU A 493 5.45 -2.69 -25.84
CA LEU A 493 4.33 -2.79 -26.77
C LEU A 493 4.13 -4.23 -27.29
N ASP A 494 5.22 -4.92 -27.61
CA ASP A 494 5.15 -6.27 -28.15
C ASP A 494 4.76 -7.29 -27.07
N ASP A 495 5.25 -7.12 -25.84
CA ASP A 495 4.83 -7.94 -24.71
C ASP A 495 3.34 -7.77 -24.41
N LEU A 496 2.82 -6.54 -24.43
CA LEU A 496 1.38 -6.28 -24.24
C LEU A 496 0.52 -6.95 -25.34
N ARG A 497 1.02 -7.02 -26.57
CA ARG A 497 0.33 -7.69 -27.68
C ARG A 497 0.34 -9.21 -27.52
N ASN A 498 1.44 -9.76 -27.04
CA ASN A 498 1.65 -11.21 -26.89
C ASN A 498 1.13 -11.76 -25.55
N ALA A 499 0.85 -10.90 -24.57
CA ALA A 499 0.38 -11.27 -23.23
C ALA A 499 -0.80 -12.26 -23.24
N PRO A 500 -1.87 -12.07 -24.04
CA PRO A 500 -2.99 -13.03 -24.07
C PRO A 500 -2.58 -14.44 -24.52
N ASP A 501 -1.69 -14.54 -25.51
CA ASP A 501 -1.24 -15.83 -26.05
C ASP A 501 -0.28 -16.53 -25.06
N SER A 502 0.62 -15.77 -24.43
CA SER A 502 1.50 -16.27 -23.36
C SER A 502 0.69 -16.82 -22.18
N MET A 503 -0.30 -16.07 -21.70
CA MET A 503 -1.16 -16.53 -20.60
C MET A 503 -2.04 -17.71 -21.00
N ARG A 504 -2.56 -17.76 -22.24
CA ARG A 504 -3.29 -18.92 -22.77
C ARG A 504 -2.42 -20.17 -22.76
N ALA A 505 -1.20 -20.09 -23.28
CA ALA A 505 -0.27 -21.22 -23.30
C ALA A 505 0.01 -21.75 -21.89
N LEU A 506 0.14 -20.85 -20.91
CA LEU A 506 0.31 -21.23 -19.51
C LEU A 506 -0.96 -21.87 -18.92
N TYR A 507 -2.14 -21.32 -19.23
CA TYR A 507 -3.42 -21.89 -18.79
C TYR A 507 -3.74 -23.23 -19.43
N ASP A 508 -3.23 -23.55 -20.63
CA ASP A 508 -3.37 -24.88 -21.23
C ASP A 508 -2.67 -25.98 -20.40
N VAL A 509 -1.66 -25.61 -19.61
CA VAL A 509 -0.96 -26.53 -18.71
C VAL A 509 -1.80 -26.84 -17.47
N ALA A 510 -2.32 -28.07 -17.39
CA ALA A 510 -3.16 -28.51 -16.27
C ALA A 510 -2.49 -28.34 -14.89
N TRP A 511 -1.18 -28.62 -14.80
CA TRP A 511 -0.40 -28.43 -13.58
C TRP A 511 -0.40 -26.97 -13.11
N TYR A 512 -0.34 -26.02 -14.05
CA TYR A 512 -0.35 -24.60 -13.71
C TYR A 512 -1.71 -24.15 -13.19
N ARG A 513 -2.82 -24.62 -13.79
CA ARG A 513 -4.17 -24.32 -13.31
C ARG A 513 -4.40 -24.82 -11.88
N GLU A 514 -3.85 -26.00 -11.55
CA GLU A 514 -3.87 -26.53 -10.18
C GLU A 514 -3.02 -25.66 -9.23
N TYR A 515 -1.83 -25.24 -9.67
CA TYR A 515 -0.95 -24.36 -8.90
C TYR A 515 -1.61 -23.00 -8.58
N CYS A 516 -2.18 -22.33 -9.59
CA CYS A 516 -2.74 -20.98 -9.44
C CYS A 516 -4.12 -20.96 -8.76
N ARG A 517 -4.78 -22.12 -8.60
CA ARG A 517 -6.07 -22.28 -7.91
C ARG A 517 -7.14 -21.30 -8.43
N GLU A 518 -7.31 -21.30 -9.76
CA GLU A 518 -8.32 -20.48 -10.47
C GLU A 518 -8.13 -18.96 -10.27
N ARG A 519 -6.92 -18.51 -9.90
CA ARG A 519 -6.61 -17.09 -9.73
C ARG A 519 -5.29 -16.73 -10.38
N GLN A 520 -5.30 -15.69 -11.19
CA GLN A 520 -4.09 -15.13 -11.77
C GLN A 520 -4.05 -13.62 -11.56
N GLU A 521 -2.87 -13.10 -11.24
CA GLU A 521 -2.61 -11.67 -11.28
C GLU A 521 -1.66 -11.36 -12.45
N VAL A 522 -1.94 -10.32 -13.22
CA VAL A 522 -1.07 -9.85 -14.33
C VAL A 522 -0.83 -8.36 -14.14
N MET A 523 0.43 -7.93 -14.20
CA MET A 523 0.80 -6.53 -14.04
C MET A 523 0.95 -5.84 -15.40
N ILE A 524 0.38 -4.63 -15.51
CA ILE A 524 0.42 -3.80 -16.72
C ILE A 524 1.34 -2.59 -16.49
N GLY A 525 2.41 -2.49 -17.28
CA GLY A 525 3.41 -1.43 -17.20
C GLY A 525 3.01 -0.18 -17.98
N TYR A 526 2.45 0.83 -17.31
CA TYR A 526 1.97 2.04 -17.98
C TYR A 526 3.08 2.97 -18.47
N SER A 527 3.98 3.35 -17.56
CA SER A 527 5.03 4.33 -17.87
C SER A 527 6.06 3.78 -18.83
N ASP A 528 6.38 2.49 -18.72
CA ASP A 528 7.44 1.87 -19.53
C ASP A 528 6.96 1.61 -20.96
N SER A 529 5.73 1.12 -21.16
CA SER A 529 5.16 1.00 -22.52
C SER A 529 4.97 2.36 -23.20
N ALA A 530 4.70 3.42 -22.43
CA ALA A 530 4.65 4.79 -22.96
C ALA A 530 6.03 5.34 -23.35
N LYS A 531 7.11 4.93 -22.68
CA LYS A 531 8.49 5.26 -23.09
C LYS A 531 8.88 4.53 -24.37
N ASP A 532 8.42 3.28 -24.53
CA ASP A 532 8.68 2.44 -25.69
C ASP A 532 7.96 2.94 -26.95
N ALA A 533 6.63 3.09 -26.90
CA ALA A 533 5.81 3.35 -28.09
C ALA A 533 5.10 4.72 -28.12
N GLY A 534 5.28 5.54 -27.08
CA GLY A 534 4.55 6.79 -26.89
C GLY A 534 3.17 6.60 -26.25
N GLN A 535 2.68 7.65 -25.58
CA GLN A 535 1.52 7.58 -24.68
C GLN A 535 0.23 7.05 -25.32
N MET A 536 -0.11 7.50 -26.54
CA MET A 536 -1.38 7.13 -27.19
C MET A 536 -1.38 5.66 -27.61
N MET A 537 -0.29 5.19 -28.22
CA MET A 537 -0.16 3.80 -28.67
C MET A 537 -0.13 2.85 -27.47
N ALA A 538 0.62 3.20 -26.43
CA ALA A 538 0.68 2.43 -25.19
C ALA A 538 -0.70 2.34 -24.53
N ALA A 539 -1.43 3.45 -24.39
CA ALA A 539 -2.76 3.46 -23.77
C ALA A 539 -3.76 2.57 -24.54
N TRP A 540 -3.73 2.62 -25.87
CA TRP A 540 -4.59 1.76 -26.69
C TRP A 540 -4.20 0.28 -26.59
N ALA A 541 -2.90 -0.03 -26.65
CA ALA A 541 -2.41 -1.40 -26.50
C ALA A 541 -2.75 -1.98 -25.12
N GLN A 542 -2.64 -1.19 -24.06
CA GLN A 542 -3.03 -1.58 -22.70
C GLN A 542 -4.53 -1.90 -22.62
N TYR A 543 -5.39 -1.10 -23.25
CA TYR A 543 -6.83 -1.38 -23.28
C TYR A 543 -7.11 -2.73 -23.97
N GLN A 544 -6.55 -2.94 -25.17
CA GLN A 544 -6.73 -4.17 -25.93
C GLN A 544 -6.15 -5.40 -25.22
N ALA A 545 -5.00 -5.26 -24.56
CA ALA A 545 -4.38 -6.35 -23.80
C ALA A 545 -5.26 -6.77 -22.62
N GLN A 546 -5.79 -5.81 -21.85
CA GLN A 546 -6.66 -6.08 -20.71
C GLN A 546 -7.98 -6.73 -21.12
N GLU A 547 -8.60 -6.26 -22.21
CA GLU A 547 -9.80 -6.87 -22.80
C GLU A 547 -9.54 -8.34 -23.16
N LYS A 548 -8.49 -8.62 -23.94
CA LYS A 548 -8.15 -9.99 -24.37
C LYS A 548 -7.69 -10.89 -23.22
N LEU A 549 -6.92 -10.38 -22.25
CA LEU A 549 -6.53 -11.14 -21.07
C LEU A 549 -7.75 -11.55 -20.25
N THR A 550 -8.75 -10.66 -20.13
CA THR A 550 -10.02 -10.94 -19.46
C THR A 550 -10.79 -12.04 -20.20
N GLU A 551 -10.88 -11.94 -21.54
CA GLU A 551 -11.49 -12.99 -22.36
C GLU A 551 -10.80 -14.35 -22.20
N VAL A 552 -9.46 -14.37 -22.25
CA VAL A 552 -8.66 -15.60 -22.05
C VAL A 552 -8.91 -16.17 -20.67
N ALA A 553 -8.85 -15.37 -19.60
CA ALA A 553 -9.06 -15.87 -18.25
C ALA A 553 -10.46 -16.47 -18.06
N ASN A 554 -11.50 -15.80 -18.61
CA ASN A 554 -12.87 -16.30 -18.58
C ASN A 554 -13.05 -17.64 -19.33
N GLN A 555 -12.30 -17.89 -20.41
CA GLN A 555 -12.35 -19.17 -21.14
C GLN A 555 -11.86 -20.36 -20.32
N TYR A 556 -11.04 -20.13 -19.29
CA TYR A 556 -10.48 -21.17 -18.40
C TYR A 556 -11.03 -21.08 -16.98
N ASP A 557 -12.09 -20.30 -16.74
CA ASP A 557 -12.67 -20.05 -15.41
C ASP A 557 -11.65 -19.51 -14.39
N ILE A 558 -10.68 -18.72 -14.86
CA ILE A 558 -9.66 -18.10 -14.00
C ILE A 558 -10.11 -16.69 -13.63
N HIS A 559 -10.15 -16.41 -12.33
CA HIS A 559 -10.37 -15.07 -11.82
C HIS A 559 -9.09 -14.23 -11.98
N LEU A 560 -9.08 -13.39 -13.02
CA LEU A 560 -7.99 -12.46 -13.31
C LEU A 560 -8.07 -11.22 -12.41
N THR A 561 -6.94 -10.85 -11.83
CA THR A 561 -6.73 -9.54 -11.20
C THR A 561 -5.69 -8.77 -11.99
N LEU A 562 -6.04 -7.58 -12.46
CA LEU A 562 -5.09 -6.69 -13.11
C LEU A 562 -4.38 -5.83 -12.06
N PHE A 563 -3.05 -5.88 -12.09
CA PHE A 563 -2.20 -5.04 -11.27
C PHE A 563 -1.71 -3.83 -12.07
N HIS A 564 -2.26 -2.67 -11.74
CA HIS A 564 -1.97 -1.42 -12.44
C HIS A 564 -0.68 -0.78 -11.93
N GLY A 565 0.35 -0.74 -12.78
CA GLY A 565 1.65 -0.12 -12.48
C GLY A 565 1.65 1.41 -12.43
N ARG A 566 2.82 2.01 -12.18
CA ARG A 566 2.96 3.47 -12.04
C ARG A 566 2.65 4.23 -13.31
N GLY A 567 2.08 5.42 -13.13
CA GLY A 567 1.95 6.43 -14.16
C GLY A 567 0.78 6.27 -15.13
N GLY A 568 -0.11 5.29 -14.91
CA GLY A 568 -1.42 5.26 -15.54
C GLY A 568 -2.33 6.40 -15.04
N THR A 569 -3.42 6.67 -15.75
CA THR A 569 -4.45 7.65 -15.35
C THR A 569 -5.01 7.35 -13.96
N VAL A 570 -5.08 6.08 -13.57
CA VAL A 570 -5.55 5.64 -12.25
C VAL A 570 -4.57 5.99 -11.10
N GLY A 571 -3.26 6.03 -11.38
CA GLY A 571 -2.22 6.25 -10.37
C GLY A 571 -1.82 7.71 -10.15
N ARG A 572 -1.91 8.56 -11.18
CA ARG A 572 -1.33 9.93 -11.17
C ARG A 572 -2.13 11.00 -10.42
N GLY A 573 -3.36 10.71 -9.97
CA GLY A 573 -4.19 11.66 -9.21
C GLY A 573 -4.52 13.00 -9.89
N GLY A 574 -4.12 13.20 -11.15
CA GLY A 574 -4.37 14.42 -11.94
C GLY A 574 -5.76 14.48 -12.60
N GLY A 575 -6.52 13.40 -12.50
CA GLY A 575 -7.95 13.32 -12.82
C GLY A 575 -8.67 12.43 -11.81
N PRO A 576 -10.02 12.39 -11.78
CA PRO A 576 -10.73 11.60 -10.78
C PRO A 576 -10.42 10.10 -10.98
N ALA A 577 -9.70 9.48 -10.04
CA ALA A 577 -9.34 8.07 -10.10
C ALA A 577 -10.57 7.16 -10.30
N ASN A 578 -11.74 7.60 -9.78
CA ASN A 578 -13.03 6.97 -10.02
C ASN A 578 -13.31 6.77 -11.53
N ARG A 579 -13.25 7.86 -12.32
CA ARG A 579 -13.50 7.80 -13.77
C ARG A 579 -12.52 6.90 -14.51
N ALA A 580 -11.27 6.85 -14.04
CA ALA A 580 -10.25 6.01 -14.65
C ALA A 580 -10.49 4.51 -14.39
N ILE A 581 -11.07 4.15 -13.23
CA ILE A 581 -11.49 2.78 -12.93
C ILE A 581 -12.74 2.41 -13.74
N LEU A 582 -13.73 3.31 -13.78
CA LEU A 582 -14.95 3.11 -14.57
C LEU A 582 -14.70 3.02 -16.09
N SER A 583 -13.57 3.53 -16.59
CA SER A 583 -13.22 3.48 -18.01
C SER A 583 -12.40 2.24 -18.40
N GLN A 584 -12.10 1.33 -17.45
CA GLN A 584 -11.41 0.09 -17.79
C GLN A 584 -12.29 -0.81 -18.67
N PRO A 585 -11.73 -1.76 -19.44
CA PRO A 585 -12.53 -2.70 -20.22
C PRO A 585 -13.57 -3.43 -19.35
N PRO A 586 -14.81 -3.63 -19.83
CA PRO A 586 -15.83 -4.39 -19.10
C PRO A 586 -15.33 -5.76 -18.62
N GLY A 587 -15.62 -6.10 -17.36
CA GLY A 587 -15.20 -7.38 -16.76
C GLY A 587 -13.73 -7.45 -16.32
N SER A 588 -12.90 -6.45 -16.61
CA SER A 588 -11.48 -6.44 -16.23
C SER A 588 -11.24 -6.12 -14.75
N VAL A 589 -12.19 -5.42 -14.11
CA VAL A 589 -12.15 -5.10 -12.68
C VAL A 589 -12.69 -6.25 -11.84
N ASN A 590 -13.88 -6.79 -12.17
CA ASN A 590 -14.46 -8.01 -11.59
C ASN A 590 -14.32 -8.15 -10.06
N GLY A 591 -14.55 -7.06 -9.30
CA GLY A 591 -14.41 -7.04 -7.85
C GLY A 591 -12.98 -7.19 -7.32
N SER A 592 -11.94 -7.22 -8.17
CA SER A 592 -10.54 -7.36 -7.77
C SER A 592 -9.66 -6.33 -8.47
N PHE A 593 -9.14 -5.37 -7.70
CA PHE A 593 -8.40 -4.22 -8.22
C PHE A 593 -7.09 -4.04 -7.45
N ARG A 594 -5.96 -4.05 -8.15
CA ARG A 594 -4.65 -3.84 -7.52
C ARG A 594 -3.92 -2.68 -8.17
N ILE A 595 -3.38 -1.76 -7.38
CA ILE A 595 -2.78 -0.54 -7.92
C ILE A 595 -1.49 -0.15 -7.19
N THR A 596 -0.49 0.27 -7.96
CA THR A 596 0.71 0.91 -7.43
C THR A 596 0.42 2.36 -7.05
N GLU A 597 0.55 2.66 -5.76
CA GLU A 597 0.46 4.01 -5.24
C GLU A 597 1.84 4.65 -5.23
N GLN A 598 2.01 5.66 -6.10
CA GLN A 598 3.27 6.37 -6.26
C GLN A 598 3.62 7.11 -4.97
N GLY A 599 4.88 7.04 -4.53
CA GLY A 599 5.29 7.62 -3.26
C GLY A 599 4.94 9.10 -3.11
N GLU A 600 5.04 9.88 -4.18
CA GLU A 600 4.64 11.30 -4.22
C GLU A 600 3.14 11.54 -3.99
N MET A 601 2.29 10.54 -4.24
CA MET A 601 0.84 10.62 -4.06
C MET A 601 0.37 10.07 -2.71
N ILE A 602 1.17 9.24 -2.03
CA ILE A 602 0.77 8.59 -0.78
C ILE A 602 0.38 9.62 0.28
N ARG A 603 1.10 10.74 0.40
CA ARG A 603 0.74 11.81 1.34
C ARG A 603 -0.62 12.44 1.03
N PHE A 604 -0.93 12.65 -0.25
CA PHE A 604 -2.19 13.27 -0.68
C PHE A 604 -3.38 12.32 -0.53
N LYS A 605 -3.18 11.00 -0.64
CA LYS A 605 -4.24 10.00 -0.53
C LYS A 605 -4.40 9.43 0.87
N PHE A 606 -3.29 9.18 1.55
CA PHE A 606 -3.23 8.43 2.82
C PHE A 606 -2.48 9.18 3.92
N GLY A 607 -1.99 10.40 3.72
CA GLY A 607 -1.21 11.13 4.73
C GLY A 607 -1.99 11.47 5.99
N LEU A 608 -3.31 11.66 5.89
CA LEU A 608 -4.19 11.94 7.04
C LEU A 608 -5.37 10.96 7.07
N PRO A 609 -5.87 10.56 8.25
CA PRO A 609 -6.95 9.59 8.35
C PRO A 609 -8.20 9.97 7.54
N ARG A 610 -8.55 11.25 7.48
CA ARG A 610 -9.71 11.73 6.71
C ARG A 610 -9.50 11.62 5.19
N LEU A 611 -8.29 11.88 4.71
CA LEU A 611 -7.94 11.70 3.30
C LEU A 611 -7.94 10.20 2.95
N ALA A 612 -7.38 9.37 3.84
CA ALA A 612 -7.39 7.93 3.67
C ALA A 612 -8.82 7.38 3.53
N ILE A 613 -9.75 7.77 4.41
CA ILE A 613 -11.16 7.37 4.29
C ILE A 613 -11.74 7.77 2.92
N GLN A 614 -11.50 9.01 2.46
CA GLN A 614 -11.97 9.47 1.16
C GLN A 614 -11.42 8.64 0.01
N SER A 615 -10.12 8.36 0.03
CA SER A 615 -9.47 7.52 -0.98
C SER A 615 -10.08 6.11 -0.96
N LEU A 616 -10.16 5.47 0.20
CA LEU A 616 -10.73 4.13 0.33
C LEU A 616 -12.18 4.08 -0.17
N THR A 617 -13.02 5.05 0.21
CA THR A 617 -14.41 5.15 -0.28
C THR A 617 -14.46 5.31 -1.79
N LEU A 618 -13.68 6.22 -2.36
CA LEU A 618 -13.67 6.48 -3.80
C LEU A 618 -13.31 5.22 -4.60
N TYR A 619 -12.25 4.51 -4.22
CA TYR A 619 -11.83 3.29 -4.91
C TYR A 619 -12.86 2.17 -4.75
N THR A 620 -13.39 2.00 -3.54
CA THR A 620 -14.41 0.98 -3.25
C THR A 620 -15.67 1.19 -4.09
N SER A 621 -16.18 2.42 -4.15
CA SER A 621 -17.34 2.75 -4.97
C SER A 621 -17.06 2.52 -6.46
N ALA A 622 -15.92 3.00 -6.96
CA ALA A 622 -15.58 2.88 -8.37
C ALA A 622 -15.40 1.41 -8.82
N VAL A 623 -14.78 0.58 -7.98
CA VAL A 623 -14.60 -0.85 -8.25
C VAL A 623 -15.94 -1.58 -8.24
N LEU A 624 -16.83 -1.28 -7.29
CA LEU A 624 -18.17 -1.86 -7.25
C LEU A 624 -18.99 -1.49 -8.49
N GLU A 625 -19.00 -0.21 -8.86
CA GLU A 625 -19.72 0.26 -10.05
C GLU A 625 -19.15 -0.35 -11.33
N ALA A 626 -17.82 -0.37 -11.50
CA ALA A 626 -17.19 -1.02 -12.67
C ALA A 626 -17.45 -2.53 -12.75
N THR A 627 -17.79 -3.17 -11.62
CA THR A 627 -18.07 -4.61 -11.56
C THR A 627 -19.54 -4.91 -11.84
N LEU A 628 -20.45 -4.12 -11.25
CA LEU A 628 -21.89 -4.38 -11.27
C LEU A 628 -22.65 -3.61 -12.35
N ALA A 629 -22.07 -2.52 -12.87
CA ALA A 629 -22.63 -1.67 -13.90
C ALA A 629 -21.55 -1.24 -14.93
N PRO A 630 -20.93 -2.21 -15.64
CA PRO A 630 -19.82 -1.97 -16.57
C PRO A 630 -20.21 -1.22 -17.85
#